data_AF-A0A7S3JEK2-F1
#
_entry.id   AF-A0A7S3JEK2-F1
#
_cell.length_a   1.000
_cell.length_b   1.000
_cell.length_c   1.000
_cell.angle_alpha   90.00
_cell.angle_beta   90.00
_cell.angle_gamma   90.00
#
_symmetry.space_group_name_H-M   'P 1'
#
loop_
_entity.id
_entity.type
_entity.pdbx_description
1 polymer ?
#
loop_
_entity_poly.entity_id
_entity_poly.type
_entity_poly.pdbx_seq_one_letter_code
_entity_poly.pdbx_strand_id
1 'polypeptide(L)'
;MPQEQKAETSVLSMKEKYFDSEREMKNRLNSRGIAGMEFNDLEEEKKDPQQNMEGLNRRQKKMLKGMKTAHSTKKMLFIQPEKEWAMFNSKTVYMESTKDENNVKIFEFIEREPYKEMQNEFNAIKQTQDIFMMMDFLHKNFFHHETLIAVSDFYKIQGKFPDAVKLVQRCLYAFEILFSKDFIIC
;
A
#
# COMPACT_ATOMS: atom_id res chain seq x y z
N MET A 1 -52.36 -30.29 -17.11
CA MET A 1 -51.81 -30.59 -15.77
C MET A 1 -50.68 -31.58 -15.99
N PRO A 2 -49.43 -31.12 -16.04
CA PRO A 2 -48.65 -30.87 -14.83
C PRO A 2 -47.94 -29.50 -14.82
N GLN A 3 -47.78 -28.92 -13.62
CA GLN A 3 -47.08 -27.67 -13.40
C GLN A 3 -45.58 -27.95 -13.15
N GLU A 4 -44.71 -27.33 -13.94
CA GLU A 4 -43.27 -27.26 -13.64
C GLU A 4 -43.04 -26.30 -12.46
N GLN A 5 -42.70 -26.87 -11.30
CA GLN A 5 -42.22 -26.11 -10.16
C GLN A 5 -40.76 -25.68 -10.41
N LYS A 6 -40.55 -24.38 -10.65
CA LYS A 6 -39.20 -23.78 -10.63
C LYS A 6 -38.68 -23.81 -9.19
N ALA A 7 -37.72 -24.67 -8.92
CA ALA A 7 -36.96 -24.66 -7.67
C ALA A 7 -36.06 -23.41 -7.64
N GLU A 8 -36.30 -22.55 -6.67
CA GLU A 8 -35.45 -21.41 -6.34
C GLU A 8 -34.09 -21.94 -5.87
N THR A 9 -33.07 -21.88 -6.73
CA THR A 9 -31.70 -22.15 -6.31
C THR A 9 -31.23 -20.99 -5.45
N SER A 10 -31.09 -21.25 -4.15
CA SER A 10 -30.44 -20.38 -3.16
C SER A 10 -29.23 -19.65 -3.77
N VAL A 11 -29.14 -18.33 -3.56
CA VAL A 11 -28.09 -17.43 -4.07
C VAL A 11 -26.68 -17.89 -3.67
N LEU A 12 -26.57 -18.76 -2.64
CA LEU A 12 -25.32 -19.33 -2.14
C LEU A 12 -25.08 -20.79 -2.57
N SER A 13 -25.91 -21.35 -3.46
CA SER A 13 -25.70 -22.72 -3.97
C SER A 13 -24.61 -22.73 -5.05
N MET A 14 -23.54 -23.48 -4.79
CA MET A 14 -22.40 -23.59 -5.70
C MET A 14 -22.78 -24.54 -6.85
N LYS A 15 -22.65 -24.08 -8.09
CA LYS A 15 -22.94 -24.91 -9.27
C LYS A 15 -21.75 -25.86 -9.53
N GLU A 16 -21.94 -27.16 -9.32
CA GLU A 16 -20.91 -28.20 -9.49
C GLU A 16 -20.23 -28.18 -10.86
N LYS A 17 -20.94 -27.74 -11.92
CA LYS A 17 -20.39 -27.63 -13.28
C LYS A 17 -19.21 -26.66 -13.41
N TYR A 18 -19.04 -25.74 -12.46
CA TYR A 18 -17.96 -24.75 -12.47
C TYR A 18 -16.98 -24.92 -11.29
N PHE A 19 -17.17 -25.96 -10.46
CA PHE A 19 -16.33 -26.21 -9.30
C PHE A 19 -15.39 -27.39 -9.58
N ASP A 20 -14.14 -27.07 -9.91
CA ASP A 20 -13.07 -28.03 -10.00
C ASP A 20 -12.40 -28.17 -8.62
N SER A 21 -12.77 -29.26 -7.92
CA SER A 21 -12.37 -29.51 -6.53
C SER A 21 -10.86 -29.58 -6.37
N GLU A 22 -10.16 -30.17 -7.34
CA GLU A 22 -8.71 -30.33 -7.28
C GLU A 22 -7.99 -29.01 -7.46
N ARG A 23 -8.49 -28.16 -8.36
CA ARG A 23 -7.91 -26.83 -8.61
C ARG A 23 -8.11 -25.89 -7.43
N GLU A 24 -9.26 -25.94 -6.78
CA GLU A 24 -9.54 -25.17 -5.56
C GLU A 24 -8.73 -25.67 -4.36
N MET A 25 -8.61 -26.99 -4.18
CA MET A 25 -7.72 -27.59 -3.18
C MET A 25 -6.27 -27.18 -3.41
N LYS A 26 -5.77 -27.23 -4.64
CA LYS A 26 -4.41 -26.80 -4.98
C LYS A 26 -4.19 -25.31 -4.72
N ASN A 27 -5.16 -24.45 -5.04
CA ASN A 27 -5.08 -23.01 -4.76
C ASN A 27 -5.08 -22.71 -3.25
N ARG A 28 -5.85 -23.44 -2.46
CA ARG A 28 -5.91 -23.26 -1.00
C ARG A 28 -4.72 -23.87 -0.28
N LEU A 29 -4.29 -25.06 -0.69
CA LEU A 29 -3.25 -25.85 -0.01
C LEU A 29 -1.83 -25.47 -0.44
N ASN A 30 -1.61 -24.97 -1.66
CA ASN A 30 -0.31 -24.40 -2.06
C ASN A 30 0.08 -23.15 -1.25
N SER A 31 -0.89 -22.53 -0.55
CA SER A 31 -0.57 -21.41 0.34
C SER A 31 -0.05 -21.83 1.72
N ARG A 32 -0.18 -23.11 2.13
CA ARG A 32 0.15 -23.52 3.52
C ARG A 32 0.52 -24.99 3.80
N GLY A 33 0.57 -25.91 2.83
CA GLY A 33 0.53 -27.35 3.18
C GLY A 33 1.35 -28.37 2.39
N ILE A 34 2.34 -28.01 1.59
CA ILE A 34 3.23 -28.99 0.92
C ILE A 34 4.69 -28.54 0.97
N ALA A 35 5.24 -28.48 2.18
CA ALA A 35 6.69 -28.39 2.40
C ALA A 35 7.28 -29.73 2.89
N GLY A 36 6.54 -30.83 2.77
CA GLY A 36 6.99 -32.13 3.27
C GLY A 36 6.09 -33.26 2.83
N MET A 37 6.10 -33.59 1.54
CA MET A 37 5.77 -34.93 1.03
C MET A 37 6.24 -34.99 -0.42
N GLU A 38 7.39 -35.63 -0.62
CA GLU A 38 7.88 -36.04 -1.93
C GLU A 38 6.92 -37.10 -2.50
N PHE A 39 6.38 -36.83 -3.69
CA PHE A 39 5.81 -37.86 -4.54
C PHE A 39 6.48 -37.73 -5.91
N ASN A 40 7.24 -38.76 -6.25
CA ASN A 40 7.90 -38.94 -7.54
C ASN A 40 6.89 -39.20 -8.65
N ASP A 41 7.23 -38.60 -9.80
CA ASP A 41 7.00 -39.03 -11.18
C ASP A 41 5.61 -39.52 -11.60
N LEU A 42 4.92 -38.70 -12.39
CA LEU A 42 4.37 -39.10 -13.69
C LEU A 42 4.23 -37.85 -14.58
N GLU A 43 4.81 -37.92 -15.78
CA GLU A 43 4.78 -36.91 -16.82
C GLU A 43 3.34 -36.63 -17.28
N GLU A 44 2.90 -35.37 -17.20
CA GLU A 44 1.77 -34.87 -17.99
C GLU A 44 2.19 -33.58 -18.67
N GLU A 45 2.33 -33.66 -20.00
CA GLU A 45 2.46 -32.52 -20.91
C GLU A 45 1.35 -31.51 -20.65
N LYS A 46 1.69 -30.34 -20.10
CA LYS A 46 0.78 -29.20 -20.03
C LYS A 46 1.31 -28.11 -20.96
N LYS A 47 0.58 -27.92 -22.06
CA LYS A 47 0.66 -26.77 -22.95
C LYS A 47 0.50 -25.49 -22.13
N ASP A 48 1.56 -24.71 -22.03
CA ASP A 48 1.54 -23.40 -21.41
C ASP A 48 0.70 -22.41 -22.23
N PRO A 49 -0.26 -21.66 -21.64
CA PRO A 49 -0.66 -20.37 -22.18
C PRO A 49 0.35 -19.32 -21.72
N GLN A 50 1.59 -19.45 -22.21
CA GLN A 50 2.64 -18.47 -22.03
C GLN A 50 2.67 -17.58 -23.25
N GLN A 51 1.75 -16.62 -23.28
CA GLN A 51 1.92 -15.46 -24.15
C GLN A 51 1.78 -14.20 -23.30
N ASN A 52 2.87 -13.43 -23.36
CA ASN A 52 2.96 -12.01 -23.07
C ASN A 52 3.51 -11.56 -21.70
N MET A 53 4.68 -12.07 -21.26
CA MET A 53 5.59 -11.36 -20.31
C MET A 53 7.05 -11.86 -20.40
N GLU A 54 7.58 -12.13 -21.60
CA GLU A 54 8.92 -12.69 -21.80
C GLU A 54 10.02 -11.66 -22.13
N GLY A 55 9.83 -10.39 -21.76
CA GLY A 55 10.81 -9.34 -22.01
C GLY A 55 11.58 -8.80 -20.80
N LEU A 56 11.15 -9.08 -19.56
CA LEU A 56 11.74 -8.42 -18.38
C LEU A 56 12.71 -9.31 -17.61
N ASN A 57 13.94 -8.82 -17.47
CA ASN A 57 15.05 -9.45 -16.78
C ASN A 57 14.66 -9.92 -15.35
N ARG A 58 15.20 -11.06 -14.87
CA ARG A 58 14.94 -11.58 -13.51
C ARG A 58 15.20 -10.53 -12.41
N ARG A 59 16.11 -9.58 -12.65
CA ARG A 59 16.33 -8.40 -11.79
C ARG A 59 15.15 -7.43 -11.79
N GLN A 60 14.55 -7.11 -12.93
CA GLN A 60 13.36 -6.26 -13.01
C GLN A 60 12.14 -6.93 -12.36
N LYS A 61 11.98 -8.26 -12.53
CA LYS A 61 10.93 -9.01 -11.80
C LYS A 61 11.15 -8.98 -10.28
N LYS A 62 12.39 -9.07 -9.80
CA LYS A 62 12.72 -8.89 -8.37
C LYS A 62 12.52 -7.45 -7.90
N MET A 63 12.78 -6.44 -8.73
CA MET A 63 12.51 -5.04 -8.39
C MET A 63 11.01 -4.76 -8.31
N LEU A 64 10.20 -5.26 -9.24
CA LEU A 64 8.74 -5.10 -9.20
C LEU A 64 8.09 -5.85 -8.03
N LYS A 65 8.63 -7.02 -7.67
CA LYS A 65 8.20 -7.79 -6.49
C LYS A 65 8.68 -7.12 -5.19
N GLY A 66 9.89 -6.55 -5.20
CA GLY A 66 10.45 -5.68 -4.17
C GLY A 66 9.62 -4.42 -3.91
N MET A 67 9.06 -3.84 -4.99
CA MET A 67 8.20 -2.67 -4.99
C MET A 67 6.92 -2.90 -4.17
N LYS A 68 6.39 -4.13 -4.18
CA LYS A 68 5.22 -4.51 -3.37
C LYS A 68 5.59 -4.88 -1.93
N THR A 69 6.80 -5.40 -1.70
CA THR A 69 7.23 -5.84 -0.37
C THR A 69 7.79 -4.72 0.52
N ALA A 70 8.21 -3.58 -0.05
CA ALA A 70 8.65 -2.43 0.74
C ALA A 70 7.53 -1.91 1.68
N HIS A 71 6.27 -2.04 1.24
CA HIS A 71 5.09 -1.66 2.00
C HIS A 71 4.65 -2.72 3.03
N SER A 72 5.29 -3.89 3.08
CA SER A 72 4.77 -5.08 3.75
C SER A 72 5.62 -5.55 4.95
N THR A 73 6.32 -4.64 5.64
CA THR A 73 7.10 -5.02 6.83
C THR A 73 6.40 -4.76 8.16
N LYS A 74 5.34 -3.93 8.18
CA LYS A 74 4.50 -3.72 9.36
C LYS A 74 3.25 -4.58 9.26
N LYS A 75 3.00 -5.41 10.27
CA LYS A 75 1.84 -6.33 10.33
C LYS A 75 0.50 -5.59 10.47
N MET A 76 0.54 -4.31 10.80
CA MET A 76 -0.63 -3.44 10.91
C MET A 76 -0.28 -2.15 10.18
N LEU A 77 -0.97 -1.89 9.07
CA LEU A 77 -1.00 -0.58 8.43
C LEU A 77 -2.34 0.07 8.77
N PHE A 78 -2.34 1.31 9.25
CA PHE A 78 -3.52 2.14 9.45
C PHE A 78 -4.24 2.38 8.13
N ILE A 79 -3.46 2.57 7.07
CA ILE A 79 -3.98 2.94 5.76
C ILE A 79 -3.36 2.04 4.70
N GLN A 80 -4.23 1.44 3.90
CA GLN A 80 -3.77 0.68 2.74
C GLN A 80 -3.33 1.67 1.65
N PRO A 81 -2.10 1.54 1.11
CA PRO A 81 -1.65 2.43 0.05
C PRO A 81 -2.52 2.25 -1.20
N GLU A 82 -2.89 3.37 -1.81
CA GLU A 82 -3.56 3.37 -3.10
C GLU A 82 -2.54 3.01 -4.20
N LYS A 83 -2.98 2.34 -5.27
CA LYS A 83 -2.10 1.84 -6.35
C LYS A 83 -1.33 2.95 -7.08
N GLU A 84 -1.83 4.19 -7.01
CA GLU A 84 -1.30 5.35 -7.74
C GLU A 84 -0.22 6.12 -6.97
N TRP A 85 -0.01 5.80 -5.69
CA TRP A 85 0.95 6.54 -4.88
C TRP A 85 2.39 6.16 -5.22
N ALA A 86 3.26 7.17 -5.32
CA ALA A 86 4.69 6.98 -5.48
C ALA A 86 5.29 6.19 -4.29
N MET A 87 6.45 5.57 -4.49
CA MET A 87 7.17 4.93 -3.38
C MET A 87 7.63 5.97 -2.36
N PHE A 88 7.42 5.68 -1.09
CA PHE A 88 7.88 6.55 -0.01
C PHE A 88 9.41 6.48 0.13
N ASN A 89 10.06 7.65 0.13
CA ASN A 89 11.49 7.75 0.36
C ASN A 89 11.77 7.96 1.86
N SER A 90 12.10 6.87 2.56
CA SER A 90 12.45 6.90 3.99
C SER A 90 13.72 7.69 4.34
N LYS A 91 14.42 8.30 3.36
CA LYS A 91 15.65 9.04 3.60
C LYS A 91 15.42 10.50 4.01
N THR A 92 14.18 11.00 4.00
CA THR A 92 13.90 12.42 4.27
C THR A 92 13.68 12.69 5.76
N VAL A 93 12.87 11.87 6.41
CA VAL A 93 12.51 11.97 7.83
C VAL A 93 12.61 10.58 8.44
N TYR A 94 12.86 10.50 9.75
CA TYR A 94 12.72 9.27 10.52
C TYR A 94 12.31 9.60 11.95
N MET A 95 11.67 8.64 12.62
CA MET A 95 11.33 8.74 14.04
C MET A 95 12.43 8.07 14.87
N GLU A 96 13.00 8.79 15.83
CA GLU A 96 13.93 8.25 16.81
C GLU A 96 13.25 8.13 18.18
N SER A 97 13.57 7.08 18.93
CA SER A 97 13.10 6.89 20.30
C SER A 97 14.19 7.28 21.27
N THR A 98 14.00 8.38 21.99
CA THR A 98 14.87 8.79 23.09
C THR A 98 14.29 8.25 24.39
N LYS A 99 15.13 7.67 25.24
CA LYS A 99 14.71 7.20 26.56
C LYS A 99 15.02 8.29 27.57
N ASP A 100 13.99 8.74 28.29
CA ASP A 100 14.18 9.61 29.45
C ASP A 100 14.61 8.83 30.69
N GLU A 101 15.20 9.54 31.65
CA GLU A 101 15.58 9.04 32.97
C GLU A 101 14.39 8.45 33.75
N ASN A 102 13.16 8.86 33.41
CA ASN A 102 11.91 8.42 34.06
C ASN A 102 11.28 7.17 33.43
N ASN A 103 12.00 6.39 32.61
CA ASN A 103 11.51 5.22 31.86
C ASN A 103 10.37 5.52 30.87
N VAL A 104 10.14 6.79 30.53
CA VAL A 104 9.22 7.19 29.47
C VAL A 104 9.98 7.18 28.14
N LYS A 105 9.43 6.48 27.13
CA LYS A 105 9.94 6.54 25.76
C LYS A 105 9.35 7.77 25.08
N ILE A 106 10.18 8.76 24.80
CA ILE A 106 9.82 9.89 23.95
C ILE A 106 10.18 9.54 22.52
N PHE A 107 9.30 9.87 21.59
CA PHE A 107 9.56 9.69 20.18
C PHE A 107 9.54 11.06 19.49
N GLU A 108 10.60 11.34 18.74
CA GLU A 108 10.76 12.60 18.02
C GLU A 108 10.95 12.34 16.53
N PHE A 109 10.42 13.23 15.69
CA PHE A 109 10.67 13.20 14.25
C PHE A 109 11.92 14.01 13.95
N ILE A 110 12.93 13.35 13.39
CA ILE A 110 14.17 14.00 12.99
C ILE A 110 14.17 14.17 11.48
N GLU A 111 14.28 15.43 11.06
CA GLU A 111 14.38 15.84 9.67
C GLU A 111 15.83 15.80 9.18
N ARG A 112 16.06 15.17 8.03
CA ARG A 112 17.37 15.22 7.36
C ARG A 112 17.49 16.49 6.50
N GLU A 113 18.72 16.83 6.12
CA GLU A 113 19.02 17.95 5.21
C GLU A 113 18.12 18.05 3.96
N PRO A 114 17.86 16.97 3.18
CA PRO A 114 16.99 17.08 2.00
C PRO A 114 15.55 17.47 2.38
N TYR A 115 15.09 17.11 3.58
CA TYR A 115 13.78 17.53 4.05
C TYR A 115 13.76 19.02 4.39
N LYS A 116 14.81 19.54 5.02
CA LYS A 116 14.94 20.97 5.34
C LYS A 116 14.97 21.83 4.08
N GLU A 117 15.64 21.39 3.02
CA GLU A 117 15.62 22.07 1.72
C GLU A 117 14.20 22.16 1.14
N MET A 118 13.47 21.04 1.12
CA MET A 118 12.07 21.01 0.70
C MET A 118 11.18 21.91 1.57
N GLN A 119 11.42 21.93 2.88
CA GLN A 119 10.68 22.76 3.83
C GLN A 119 10.93 24.26 3.58
N ASN A 120 12.16 24.64 3.24
CA ASN A 120 12.49 26.03 2.87
C ASN A 120 11.80 26.45 1.57
N GLU A 121 11.79 25.58 0.56
CA GLU A 121 11.05 25.83 -0.70
C GLU A 121 9.55 25.96 -0.43
N PHE A 122 8.98 25.07 0.39
CA PHE A 122 7.58 25.15 0.80
C PHE A 122 7.27 26.47 1.52
N ASN A 123 8.14 26.91 2.45
CA ASN A 123 7.95 28.18 3.15
C ASN A 123 7.94 29.38 2.20
N ALA A 124 8.78 29.38 1.16
CA ALA A 124 8.77 30.42 0.14
C ALA A 124 7.44 30.43 -0.65
N ILE A 125 6.92 29.26 -1.02
CA ILE A 125 5.63 29.12 -1.70
C ILE A 125 4.47 29.52 -0.78
N LYS A 126 4.55 29.17 0.52
CA LYS A 126 3.53 29.52 1.50
C LYS A 126 3.36 31.03 1.65
N GLN A 127 4.44 31.80 1.50
CA GLN A 127 4.39 33.26 1.54
C GLN A 127 3.63 33.86 0.34
N THR A 128 3.64 33.21 -0.83
CA THR A 128 2.89 33.70 -1.99
C THR A 128 1.39 33.40 -1.89
N GLN A 129 0.99 32.50 -0.99
CA GLN A 129 -0.40 32.03 -0.80
C GLN A 129 -1.05 31.48 -2.09
N ASP A 130 -0.25 31.11 -3.09
CA ASP A 130 -0.75 30.56 -4.35
C ASP A 130 -0.91 29.03 -4.23
N ILE A 131 -2.17 28.58 -4.28
CA ILE A 131 -2.53 27.17 -4.20
C ILE A 131 -2.00 26.39 -5.41
N PHE A 132 -1.92 26.99 -6.60
CA PHE A 132 -1.43 26.29 -7.78
C PHE A 132 0.05 25.95 -7.66
N MET A 133 0.84 26.85 -7.06
CA MET A 133 2.24 26.58 -6.74
C MET A 133 2.38 25.48 -5.68
N MET A 134 1.50 25.43 -4.67
CA MET A 134 1.48 24.34 -3.70
C MET A 134 1.15 22.99 -4.36
N MET A 135 0.23 22.97 -5.33
CA MET A 135 -0.11 21.75 -6.08
C MET A 135 1.07 21.28 -6.96
N ASP A 136 1.75 22.20 -7.65
CA ASP A 136 2.96 21.87 -8.42
C ASP A 136 4.07 21.31 -7.52
N PHE A 137 4.27 21.93 -6.35
CA PHE A 137 5.18 21.41 -5.34
C PHE A 137 4.79 20.01 -4.86
N LEU A 138 3.50 19.75 -4.65
CA LEU A 138 3.00 18.43 -4.25
C LEU A 138 3.23 17.36 -5.33
N HIS A 139 3.15 17.72 -6.60
CA HIS A 139 3.48 16.82 -7.71
C HIS A 139 4.97 16.45 -7.75
N LYS A 140 5.86 17.35 -7.31
CA LYS A 140 7.29 17.04 -7.18
C LYS A 140 7.56 16.24 -5.91
N ASN A 141 6.96 16.64 -4.80
CA ASN A 141 7.21 16.13 -3.46
C ASN A 141 5.99 15.38 -2.93
N PHE A 142 5.88 14.11 -3.31
CA PHE A 142 4.67 13.33 -3.08
C PHE A 142 4.27 13.15 -1.60
N PHE A 143 5.19 13.21 -0.65
CA PHE A 143 4.87 12.92 0.77
C PHE A 143 5.23 14.05 1.72
N HIS A 144 5.29 15.29 1.23
CA HIS A 144 5.53 16.43 2.10
C HIS A 144 4.27 16.77 2.92
N HIS A 145 4.39 16.70 4.25
CA HIS A 145 3.22 16.65 5.14
C HIS A 145 2.48 17.99 5.22
N GLU A 146 3.19 19.12 5.26
CA GLU A 146 2.53 20.44 5.39
C GLU A 146 1.73 20.80 4.14
N THR A 147 2.30 20.58 2.96
CA THR A 147 1.61 20.78 1.67
C THR A 147 0.38 19.88 1.54
N LEU A 148 0.48 18.60 1.92
CA LEU A 148 -0.66 17.68 1.89
C LEU A 148 -1.83 18.21 2.74
N ILE A 149 -1.54 18.72 3.94
CA ILE A 149 -2.55 19.28 4.85
C ILE A 149 -3.13 20.58 4.28
N ALA A 150 -2.29 21.52 3.85
CA ALA A 150 -2.72 22.80 3.30
C ALA A 150 -3.64 22.61 2.07
N VAL A 151 -3.24 21.70 1.17
CA VAL A 151 -4.04 21.35 -0.01
C VAL A 151 -5.32 20.60 0.38
N SER A 152 -5.29 19.73 1.39
CA SER A 152 -6.49 19.09 1.94
C SER A 152 -7.51 20.12 2.42
N ASP A 153 -7.05 21.12 3.16
CA ASP A 153 -7.92 22.15 3.73
C ASP A 153 -8.52 23.03 2.64
N PHE A 154 -7.75 23.31 1.58
CA PHE A 154 -8.28 23.93 0.38
C PHE A 154 -9.41 23.10 -0.27
N TYR A 155 -9.23 21.79 -0.43
CA TYR A 155 -10.28 20.92 -0.98
C TYR A 155 -11.52 20.85 -0.09
N LYS A 156 -11.36 20.92 1.25
CA LYS A 156 -12.50 21.04 2.18
C LYS A 156 -13.27 22.33 1.96
N ILE A 157 -12.57 23.46 1.79
CA ILE A 157 -13.19 24.76 1.50
C ILE A 157 -13.94 24.73 0.16
N GLN A 158 -13.41 24.03 -0.85
CA GLN A 158 -14.09 23.82 -2.14
C GLN A 158 -15.29 22.84 -2.07
N GLY A 159 -15.52 22.17 -0.94
CA GLY A 159 -16.55 21.13 -0.82
C GLY A 159 -16.18 19.79 -1.46
N LYS A 160 -14.93 19.61 -1.89
CA LYS A 160 -14.39 18.36 -2.45
C LYS A 160 -13.83 17.46 -1.34
N PHE A 161 -14.72 17.00 -0.47
CA PHE A 161 -14.37 16.12 0.63
C PHE A 161 -13.65 14.81 0.23
N PRO A 162 -14.01 14.08 -0.84
CA PRO A 162 -13.32 12.82 -1.15
C PRO A 162 -11.84 13.03 -1.48
N ASP A 163 -11.50 14.10 -2.19
CA ASP A 163 -10.11 14.43 -2.54
C ASP A 163 -9.32 14.86 -1.30
N ALA A 164 -9.93 15.65 -0.42
CA ALA A 164 -9.33 16.00 0.86
C ALA A 164 -9.01 14.77 1.72
N VAL A 165 -9.95 13.80 1.78
CA VAL A 165 -9.74 12.55 2.53
C VAL A 165 -8.57 11.75 1.95
N LYS A 166 -8.44 11.65 0.62
CA LYS A 166 -7.30 10.95 -0.01
C LYS A 166 -5.95 11.58 0.37
N LEU A 167 -5.87 12.90 0.43
CA LEU A 167 -4.65 13.61 0.81
C LEU A 167 -4.29 13.41 2.28
N VAL A 168 -5.28 13.43 3.16
CA VAL A 168 -5.09 13.14 4.59
C VAL A 168 -4.65 11.68 4.78
N GLN A 169 -5.28 10.75 4.06
CA GLN A 169 -4.89 9.33 4.09
C GLN A 169 -3.43 9.14 3.65
N ARG A 170 -3.01 9.83 2.60
CA ARG A 170 -1.63 9.83 2.12
C ARG A 170 -0.65 10.40 3.15
N CYS A 171 -1.05 11.45 3.86
CA CYS A 171 -0.26 12.06 4.94
C CYS A 171 -0.08 11.08 6.11
N LEU A 172 -1.17 10.46 6.57
CA LEU A 172 -1.14 9.45 7.63
C LEU A 172 -0.29 8.24 7.26
N TYR A 173 -0.40 7.78 6.01
CA TYR A 173 0.44 6.69 5.50
C TYR A 173 1.94 7.04 5.51
N ALA A 174 2.30 8.29 5.18
CA ALA A 174 3.68 8.76 5.27
C ALA A 174 4.21 8.65 6.71
N PHE A 175 3.44 9.14 7.69
CA PHE A 175 3.82 9.04 9.11
C PHE A 175 3.95 7.61 9.58
N GLU A 176 3.02 6.74 9.18
CA GLU A 176 3.08 5.33 9.52
C GLU A 176 4.37 4.65 9.05
N ILE A 177 4.86 4.97 7.86
CA ILE A 177 6.14 4.44 7.38
C ILE A 177 7.31 4.98 8.20
N LEU A 178 7.23 6.25 8.62
CA LEU A 178 8.26 6.92 9.40
C LEU A 178 8.41 6.39 10.82
N PHE A 179 7.34 5.82 11.40
CA PHE A 179 7.38 5.36 12.79
C PHE A 179 8.45 4.29 13.00
N SER A 180 9.18 4.39 14.11
CA SER A 180 10.12 3.35 14.53
C SER A 180 9.38 2.03 14.81
N LYS A 181 10.06 0.90 14.66
CA LYS A 181 9.48 -0.44 14.94
C LYS A 181 9.10 -0.60 16.41
N ASP A 182 9.72 0.19 17.28
CA ASP A 182 9.47 0.19 18.72
C ASP A 182 8.23 0.99 19.11
N PHE A 183 7.64 1.74 18.16
CA PHE A 183 6.38 2.42 18.33
C PHE A 183 5.25 1.41 18.17
N ILE A 184 4.83 0.83 19.30
CA ILE A 184 3.68 -0.07 19.39
C ILE A 184 2.52 0.76 19.95
N ILE A 185 1.42 0.77 19.21
CA ILE A 185 0.17 1.41 19.62
C ILE A 185 -0.62 0.31 20.31
N CYS A 186 -0.61 0.34 21.65
CA CYS A 186 -1.33 -0.58 22.52
C CYS A 186 -2.82 -0.24 22.59
#